data_AF-A0A8B6BSX0-F1
#
_entry.id   AF-A0A8B6BSX0-F1
#
_cell.length_a   1.000
_cell.length_b   1.000
_cell.length_c   1.000
_cell.angle_alpha   90.00
_cell.angle_beta   90.00
_cell.angle_gamma   90.00
#
_symmetry.space_group_name_H-M   'P 1'
#
loop_
_entity.id
_entity.type
_entity.pdbx_description
1 polymer ?
#
loop_
_entity_poly.entity_id
_entity_poly.type
_entity_poly.pdbx_seq_one_letter_code
_entity_poly.pdbx_strand_id
1 'polypeptide(L)'
;MALKRFGLLEQLSQRFHDVSIRLQEEKNCVYFYGRDIQVQEVINAMNKCLSSLLMKKIQFDPLVIELLTCSEASRLFCETLEKENIQLVWKVNESGAGSLQFYCNQDIDVCIVKSAIYENFLSTGLSTSAEGLDTIVEEVSKLKSEKVELETHIQHLEMKLKLVGKEVVATNNTANKNLEQIQHIDTSKQEARDKHATFMNKDKAAQVAMPKAKKLSDSFIQSTNCQSFITKEEIVIRVYVGSILKLNVEGIVNASDGTLSHGGGIADVISRAAGYAFQQESDAYIQRNGSLKDGECCSTSAGNLQYKCVIHAIGPKWYDYPTDKRQCASVLQRTIENCLHEAETNGLISVAVPSISAGIFGVPKEICRQMYCQAVISFSKKQGKLTSLKEIHFIDKDQDMIAMVQQEFSKHLTCIQQKPSTEPVGQTPKKKESTFNKQYMTRVGFKVQILQGDITKLRVDAIVCPQDEQCQSRGMIARAIENVNDNVYKRDVTGMKMIQKCEVRLCKASPKTLPFTYVLHTVPPRFDKNSAKNSSKFKRELQITIHNIIMLSNDRQDISTVAVPVLGIGTDGLETPYAIFSSVLAAEIIKATQSS
;
A
#
# COMPACT_ATOMS: atom_id res chain seq x y z
N MET A 1 -18.23 8.79 39.69
CA MET A 1 -17.46 9.74 40.52
C MET A 1 -18.05 11.15 40.57
N ALA A 2 -18.31 11.83 39.43
CA ALA A 2 -18.84 13.21 39.42
C ALA A 2 -20.17 13.37 40.18
N LEU A 3 -21.12 12.44 39.97
CA LEU A 3 -22.42 12.44 40.66
C LEU A 3 -22.32 12.31 42.19
N LYS A 4 -21.35 11.54 42.69
CA LYS A 4 -21.03 11.43 44.12
C LYS A 4 -20.36 12.70 44.65
N ARG A 5 -19.38 13.24 43.91
CA ARG A 5 -18.61 14.43 44.30
C ARG A 5 -19.48 15.67 44.48
N PHE A 6 -20.55 15.81 43.69
CA PHE A 6 -21.45 16.96 43.72
C PHE A 6 -22.78 16.69 44.45
N GLY A 7 -22.94 15.53 45.09
CA GLY A 7 -24.15 15.19 45.88
C GLY A 7 -25.45 15.12 45.06
N LEU A 8 -25.39 15.03 43.73
CA LEU A 8 -26.58 15.11 42.87
C LEU A 8 -27.55 13.94 43.08
N LEU A 9 -27.03 12.75 43.37
CA LEU A 9 -27.86 11.56 43.58
C LEU A 9 -28.75 11.68 44.82
N GLU A 10 -28.22 12.25 45.91
CA GLU A 10 -28.96 12.48 47.15
C GLU A 10 -30.01 13.58 46.97
N GLN A 11 -29.69 14.65 46.24
CA GLN A 11 -30.64 15.72 45.92
C GLN A 11 -31.79 15.24 45.04
N LEU A 12 -31.51 14.40 44.02
CA LEU A 12 -32.56 13.81 43.19
C LEU A 12 -33.41 12.82 43.99
N SER A 13 -32.79 11.99 44.84
CA SER A 13 -33.53 11.05 45.70
C SER A 13 -34.39 11.76 46.76
N GLN A 14 -33.96 12.92 47.24
CA GLN A 14 -34.74 13.79 48.12
C GLN A 14 -35.84 14.58 47.38
N ARG A 15 -35.73 14.76 46.07
CA ARG A 15 -36.76 15.46 45.29
C ARG A 15 -37.82 14.50 44.76
N PHE A 16 -37.42 13.27 44.49
CA PHE A 16 -38.25 12.22 43.89
C PHE A 16 -38.29 11.01 44.81
N HIS A 17 -38.98 11.17 45.95
CA HIS A 17 -39.05 10.17 47.02
C HIS A 17 -39.63 8.81 46.59
N ASP A 18 -40.43 8.79 45.52
CA ASP A 18 -41.09 7.59 44.98
C ASP A 18 -40.21 6.78 44.01
N VAL A 19 -39.01 7.27 43.67
CA VAL A 19 -38.09 6.62 42.73
C VAL A 19 -36.81 6.22 43.46
N SER A 20 -36.48 4.93 43.46
CA SER A 20 -35.23 4.43 44.04
C SER A 20 -34.09 4.56 43.03
N ILE A 21 -33.06 5.33 43.37
CA ILE A 21 -31.89 5.57 42.52
C ILE A 21 -30.69 4.86 43.12
N ARG A 22 -30.07 3.94 42.38
CA ARG A 22 -28.90 3.17 42.85
C ARG A 22 -27.71 3.33 41.91
N LEU A 23 -26.55 3.60 42.49
CA LEU A 23 -25.27 3.58 41.76
C LEU A 23 -24.63 2.21 41.92
N GLN A 24 -24.25 1.57 40.81
CA GLN A 24 -23.44 0.35 40.85
C GLN A 24 -22.02 0.66 40.38
N GLU A 25 -21.07 0.58 41.31
CA GLU A 25 -19.68 0.99 41.06
C GLU A 25 -18.93 0.09 40.09
N GLU A 26 -19.21 -1.21 40.07
CA GLU A 26 -18.51 -2.17 39.20
C GLU A 26 -18.73 -1.94 37.70
N LYS A 27 -19.83 -1.29 37.31
CA LYS A 27 -20.18 -1.04 35.89
C LYS A 27 -20.27 0.44 35.53
N ASN A 28 -20.02 1.36 36.47
CA ASN A 28 -20.21 2.81 36.29
C ASN A 28 -21.61 3.20 35.77
N CYS A 29 -22.64 2.42 36.12
CA CYS A 29 -24.01 2.68 35.70
C CYS A 29 -24.86 3.23 36.87
N VAL A 30 -25.78 4.13 36.55
CA VAL A 30 -26.83 4.61 37.46
C VAL A 30 -28.13 3.93 37.06
N TYR A 31 -28.82 3.33 38.02
CA TYR A 31 -30.10 2.68 37.80
C TYR A 31 -31.21 3.41 38.53
N PHE A 32 -32.36 3.54 37.87
CA PHE A 32 -33.57 4.16 38.38
C PHE A 32 -34.67 3.10 38.43
N TYR A 33 -35.31 2.96 39.58
CA TYR A 33 -36.37 1.99 39.80
C TYR A 33 -37.60 2.71 40.34
N GLY A 34 -38.69 2.68 39.60
CA GLY A 34 -39.94 3.37 39.92
C GLY A 34 -40.94 3.27 38.78
N ARG A 35 -42.05 4.00 38.85
CA ARG A 35 -43.00 4.07 37.72
C ARG A 35 -42.39 4.86 36.57
N ASP A 36 -42.58 4.41 35.34
CA ASP A 36 -41.92 4.95 34.14
C ASP A 36 -41.99 6.47 34.01
N ILE A 37 -43.16 7.07 34.27
CA ILE A 37 -43.34 8.53 34.17
C ILE A 37 -42.41 9.26 35.14
N GLN A 38 -42.32 8.80 36.38
CA GLN A 38 -41.48 9.42 37.41
C GLN A 38 -40.00 9.16 37.15
N VAL A 39 -39.65 7.97 36.64
CA VAL A 39 -38.28 7.66 36.21
C VAL A 39 -37.85 8.58 35.09
N GLN A 40 -38.72 8.83 34.11
CA GLN A 40 -38.45 9.73 33.00
C GLN A 40 -38.27 11.18 33.46
N GLU A 41 -39.07 11.64 34.43
CA GLU A 41 -38.91 12.95 35.05
C GLU A 41 -37.57 13.11 35.76
N VAL A 42 -37.12 12.07 36.49
CA VAL A 42 -35.81 12.05 37.14
C VAL A 42 -34.68 12.08 36.12
N ILE A 43 -34.77 11.29 35.04
CA ILE A 43 -33.80 11.27 33.93
C ILE A 43 -33.71 12.66 33.29
N ASN A 44 -34.86 13.29 33.00
CA ASN A 44 -34.92 14.62 32.41
C ASN A 44 -34.32 15.68 33.34
N ALA A 45 -34.60 15.62 34.64
CA ALA A 45 -34.02 16.51 35.64
C ALA A 45 -32.49 16.33 35.74
N MET A 46 -32.02 15.08 35.75
CA MET A 46 -30.59 14.77 35.79
C MET A 46 -29.87 15.26 34.53
N ASN A 47 -30.45 15.01 33.35
CA ASN A 47 -29.90 15.50 32.07
C ASN A 47 -29.83 17.03 32.06
N LYS A 48 -30.88 17.72 32.49
CA LYS A 48 -30.89 19.19 32.59
C LYS A 48 -29.80 19.71 33.54
N CYS A 49 -29.58 19.04 34.67
CA CYS A 49 -28.53 19.38 35.62
C CYS A 49 -27.12 19.13 35.05
N LEU A 50 -26.91 18.00 34.38
CA LEU A 50 -25.65 17.66 33.70
C LEU A 50 -25.36 18.65 32.57
N SER A 51 -26.37 18.98 31.76
CA SER A 51 -26.30 20.03 30.74
C SER A 51 -25.95 21.38 31.35
N SER A 52 -26.55 21.76 32.48
CA SER A 52 -26.20 23.02 33.17
C SER A 52 -24.76 23.03 33.73
N LEU A 53 -24.25 21.88 34.18
CA LEU A 53 -22.86 21.72 34.64
C LEU A 53 -21.87 21.78 33.47
N LEU A 54 -22.24 21.20 32.32
CA LEU A 54 -21.50 21.27 31.06
C LEU A 54 -21.48 22.72 30.51
N MET A 55 -22.60 23.44 30.60
CA MET A 55 -22.76 24.83 30.15
C MET A 55 -21.94 25.86 30.97
N LYS A 56 -21.37 25.48 32.13
CA LYS A 56 -20.43 26.35 32.85
C LYS A 56 -19.02 26.38 32.24
N LYS A 57 -18.78 25.68 31.12
CA LYS A 57 -17.68 25.97 30.19
C LYS A 57 -18.15 25.69 28.75
N ILE A 58 -18.68 26.73 28.09
CA ILE A 58 -18.76 27.03 26.63
C ILE A 58 -20.06 27.83 26.36
N GLN A 59 -19.97 29.00 25.69
CA GLN A 59 -21.09 29.89 25.34
C GLN A 59 -21.55 29.68 23.88
N PHE A 60 -22.86 29.85 23.62
CA PHE A 60 -23.44 30.07 22.27
C PHE A 60 -24.03 31.49 22.16
N ASP A 61 -24.03 32.04 20.95
CA ASP A 61 -24.47 33.41 20.63
C ASP A 61 -26.03 33.52 20.52
N PRO A 62 -26.66 34.57 21.09
CA PRO A 62 -28.12 34.78 21.05
C PRO A 62 -28.76 34.83 19.66
N LEU A 63 -28.01 35.14 18.59
CA LEU A 63 -28.55 35.25 17.23
C LEU A 63 -29.09 33.92 16.66
N VAL A 64 -28.57 32.78 17.15
CA VAL A 64 -28.98 31.42 16.70
C VAL A 64 -30.31 30.99 17.32
N ILE A 65 -30.63 31.49 18.51
CA ILE A 65 -31.89 31.18 19.21
C ILE A 65 -33.05 31.97 18.59
N GLU A 66 -32.81 33.20 18.13
CA GLU A 66 -33.81 34.07 17.53
C GLU A 66 -34.21 33.62 16.10
N LEU A 67 -33.28 33.03 15.36
CA LEU A 67 -33.48 32.50 14.00
C LEU A 67 -34.40 31.26 13.94
N LEU A 68 -34.56 30.55 15.07
CA LEU A 68 -35.29 29.28 15.12
C LEU A 68 -36.77 29.42 15.54
N THR A 69 -37.24 30.61 15.95
CA THR A 69 -38.51 30.71 16.68
C THR A 69 -39.61 31.62 16.10
N CYS A 70 -39.50 32.20 14.90
CA CYS A 70 -40.44 33.29 14.52
C CYS A 70 -41.05 33.30 13.10
N SER A 71 -41.28 32.16 12.42
CA SER A 71 -42.11 32.22 11.20
C SER A 71 -42.99 30.99 10.96
N GLU A 72 -44.10 31.20 10.26
CA GLU A 72 -45.03 30.16 9.79
C GLU A 72 -44.30 29.12 8.90
N ALA A 73 -43.28 29.56 8.17
CA ALA A 73 -42.39 28.68 7.41
C ALA A 73 -41.56 27.74 8.30
N SER A 74 -41.14 28.19 9.49
CA SER A 74 -40.43 27.34 10.48
C SER A 74 -41.36 26.26 11.05
N ARG A 75 -42.64 26.60 11.24
CA ARG A 75 -43.66 25.64 11.69
C ARG A 75 -43.96 24.59 10.62
N LEU A 76 -44.17 25.02 9.37
CA LEU A 76 -44.43 24.11 8.25
C LEU A 76 -43.23 23.19 7.97
N PHE A 77 -42.01 23.69 8.17
CA PHE A 77 -40.78 22.91 8.08
C PHE A 77 -40.70 21.84 9.18
N CYS A 78 -40.98 22.18 10.44
CA CYS A 78 -41.05 21.20 11.53
C CYS A 78 -42.15 20.16 11.34
N GLU A 79 -43.35 20.57 10.90
CA GLU A 79 -44.46 19.64 10.61
C GLU A 79 -44.12 18.70 9.45
N THR A 80 -43.37 19.17 8.45
CA THR A 80 -42.89 18.33 7.34
C THR A 80 -41.84 17.33 7.81
N LEU A 81 -40.91 17.74 8.66
CA LEU A 81 -39.89 16.85 9.25
C LEU A 81 -40.52 15.76 10.13
N GLU A 82 -41.54 16.10 10.92
CA GLU A 82 -42.29 15.13 11.73
C GLU A 82 -43.10 14.15 10.86
N LYS A 83 -43.80 14.65 9.84
CA LYS A 83 -44.62 13.83 8.93
C LYS A 83 -43.78 12.80 8.17
N GLU A 84 -42.58 13.20 7.79
CA GLU A 84 -41.61 12.38 7.05
C GLU A 84 -40.64 11.62 7.98
N ASN A 85 -40.86 11.71 9.30
CA ASN A 85 -40.08 11.01 10.33
C ASN A 85 -38.56 11.28 10.26
N ILE A 86 -38.20 12.54 9.98
CA ILE A 86 -36.83 13.05 9.84
C ILE A 86 -36.42 13.72 11.15
N GLN A 87 -35.47 13.12 11.86
CA GLN A 87 -34.86 13.64 13.08
C GLN A 87 -33.69 14.59 12.79
N LEU A 88 -33.52 15.57 13.66
CA LEU A 88 -32.48 16.60 13.55
C LEU A 88 -31.59 16.57 14.79
N VAL A 89 -30.28 16.43 14.60
CA VAL A 89 -29.31 16.30 15.70
C VAL A 89 -28.12 17.19 15.45
N TRP A 90 -27.88 18.14 16.35
CA TRP A 90 -26.66 18.96 16.35
C TRP A 90 -25.54 18.23 17.10
N LYS A 91 -24.45 17.94 16.39
CA LYS A 91 -23.34 17.13 16.87
C LYS A 91 -22.10 18.00 17.01
N VAL A 92 -21.55 18.08 18.22
CA VAL A 92 -20.38 18.89 18.52
C VAL A 92 -19.17 17.99 18.66
N ASN A 93 -18.10 18.30 17.94
CA ASN A 93 -16.85 17.56 17.99
C ASN A 93 -16.01 17.95 19.23
N GLU A 94 -14.92 17.23 19.48
CA GLU A 94 -14.06 17.43 20.66
C GLU A 94 -13.41 18.82 20.74
N SER A 95 -13.36 19.54 19.62
CA SER A 95 -12.90 20.94 19.54
C SER A 95 -13.99 21.98 19.83
N GLY A 96 -15.23 21.55 20.10
CA GLY A 96 -16.36 22.44 20.34
C GLY A 96 -17.04 22.95 19.06
N ALA A 97 -16.62 22.49 17.87
CA ALA A 97 -17.28 22.83 16.61
C ALA A 97 -18.49 21.92 16.39
N GLY A 98 -19.66 22.53 16.19
CA GLY A 98 -20.92 21.84 15.99
C GLY A 98 -21.32 21.74 14.51
N SER A 99 -21.97 20.64 14.14
CA SER A 99 -22.61 20.45 12.83
C SER A 99 -24.02 19.88 13.00
N LEU A 100 -24.96 20.34 12.17
CA LEU A 100 -26.35 19.87 12.19
C LEU A 100 -26.49 18.66 11.27
N GLN A 101 -27.04 17.56 11.76
CA GLN A 101 -27.24 16.33 11.00
C GLN A 101 -28.71 15.93 10.99
N PHE A 102 -29.19 15.48 9.83
CA PHE A 102 -30.55 15.00 9.63
C PHE A 102 -30.53 13.47 9.52
N TYR A 103 -31.45 12.80 10.20
CA TYR A 103 -31.56 11.35 10.27
C TYR A 103 -32.98 10.94 9.89
N CYS A 104 -33.16 10.23 8.78
CA CYS A 104 -34.46 9.67 8.39
C CYS A 104 -34.36 8.15 8.30
N ASN A 105 -35.40 7.45 8.75
CA ASN A 105 -35.45 5.99 8.76
C ASN A 105 -36.13 5.38 7.51
N GLN A 106 -36.48 6.18 6.49
CA GLN A 106 -37.06 5.70 5.23
C GLN A 106 -36.51 6.45 4.00
N ASP A 107 -36.63 5.81 2.83
CA ASP A 107 -36.18 6.32 1.54
C ASP A 107 -37.05 7.47 1.05
N ILE A 108 -36.63 8.70 1.35
CA ILE A 108 -37.33 9.91 0.91
C ILE A 108 -36.66 10.49 -0.33
N ASP A 109 -37.48 10.82 -1.32
CA ASP A 109 -37.03 11.48 -2.54
C ASP A 109 -36.56 12.91 -2.24
N VAL A 110 -35.25 13.12 -2.35
CA VAL A 110 -34.55 14.39 -2.13
C VAL A 110 -35.14 15.53 -2.98
N CYS A 111 -35.79 15.23 -4.11
CA CYS A 111 -36.49 16.24 -4.91
C CYS A 111 -37.71 16.83 -4.18
N ILE A 112 -38.39 16.07 -3.33
CA ILE A 112 -39.55 16.53 -2.55
C ILE A 112 -39.08 17.45 -1.41
N VAL A 113 -38.01 17.07 -0.72
CA VAL A 113 -37.39 17.90 0.34
C VAL A 113 -36.79 19.18 -0.25
N LYS A 114 -36.14 19.08 -1.43
CA LYS A 114 -35.67 20.27 -2.16
C LYS A 114 -36.82 21.19 -2.54
N SER A 115 -37.90 20.67 -3.14
CA SER A 115 -39.06 21.49 -3.52
C SER A 115 -39.76 22.12 -2.31
N ALA A 116 -39.90 21.41 -1.19
CA ALA A 116 -40.49 21.96 0.03
C ALA A 116 -39.64 23.07 0.67
N ILE A 117 -38.30 22.95 0.62
CA ILE A 117 -37.38 23.98 1.11
C ILE A 117 -37.35 25.16 0.14
N TYR A 118 -37.32 24.92 -1.18
CA TYR A 118 -37.25 25.97 -2.21
C TYR A 118 -38.55 26.80 -2.29
N GLU A 119 -39.73 26.16 -2.26
CA GLU A 119 -41.01 26.87 -2.37
C GLU A 119 -41.33 27.71 -1.13
N ASN A 120 -40.97 27.25 0.07
CA ASN A 120 -41.20 28.01 1.31
C ASN A 120 -40.20 29.16 1.54
N PHE A 121 -38.97 29.08 0.99
CA PHE A 121 -37.97 30.14 1.13
C PHE A 121 -38.18 31.31 0.16
N LEU A 122 -38.68 31.06 -1.05
CA LEU A 122 -38.98 32.13 -2.01
C LEU A 122 -40.25 32.92 -1.67
N SER A 123 -41.21 32.33 -0.95
CA SER A 123 -42.45 33.02 -0.54
C SER A 123 -42.28 33.97 0.66
N THR A 124 -41.18 33.87 1.41
CA THR A 124 -40.94 34.67 2.63
C THR A 124 -40.09 35.92 2.42
N GLY A 125 -39.65 36.19 1.19
CA GLY A 125 -38.97 37.44 0.83
C GLY A 125 -37.63 37.68 1.53
N LEU A 126 -37.03 36.66 2.14
CA LEU A 126 -35.71 36.73 2.75
C LEU A 126 -34.65 36.41 1.71
N SER A 127 -33.90 37.43 1.30
CA SER A 127 -32.69 37.28 0.50
C SER A 127 -31.61 36.60 1.34
N THR A 128 -31.50 35.28 1.24
CA THR A 128 -30.32 34.54 1.72
C THR A 128 -29.29 34.47 0.61
N SER A 129 -28.03 34.80 0.95
CA SER A 129 -26.89 34.61 0.07
C SER A 129 -26.80 33.16 -0.39
N ALA A 130 -26.57 32.96 -1.69
CA ALA A 130 -26.59 31.68 -2.38
C ALA A 130 -25.70 30.57 -1.75
N GLU A 131 -24.72 30.94 -0.93
CA GLU A 131 -23.74 30.03 -0.32
C GLU A 131 -24.35 29.00 0.66
N GLY A 132 -25.43 29.34 1.37
CA GLY A 132 -26.05 28.43 2.34
C GLY A 132 -26.82 27.26 1.71
N LEU A 133 -27.45 27.52 0.56
CA LEU A 133 -28.18 26.51 -0.21
C LEU A 133 -27.22 25.56 -0.93
N ASP A 134 -26.12 26.08 -1.47
CA ASP A 134 -25.10 25.26 -2.14
C ASP A 134 -24.40 24.30 -1.16
N THR A 135 -24.17 24.73 0.07
CA THR A 135 -23.57 23.89 1.13
C THR A 135 -24.48 22.70 1.47
N ILE A 136 -25.79 22.94 1.62
CA ILE A 136 -26.77 21.86 1.89
C ILE A 136 -26.90 20.93 0.67
N VAL A 137 -26.81 21.46 -0.55
CA VAL A 137 -26.82 20.67 -1.79
C VAL A 137 -25.59 19.77 -1.90
N GLU A 138 -24.42 20.24 -1.48
CA GLU A 138 -23.20 19.43 -1.43
C GLU A 138 -23.30 18.32 -0.38
N GLU A 139 -23.82 18.62 0.81
CA GLU A 139 -23.90 17.64 1.90
C GLU A 139 -24.95 16.55 1.63
N VAL A 140 -26.06 16.90 0.99
CA VAL A 140 -27.06 15.92 0.51
C VAL A 140 -26.52 15.09 -0.66
N SER A 141 -25.69 15.67 -1.53
CA SER A 141 -25.01 14.93 -2.61
C SER A 141 -24.01 13.92 -2.05
N LYS A 142 -23.35 14.28 -0.94
CA LYS A 142 -22.45 13.39 -0.20
C LYS A 142 -23.20 12.22 0.44
N LEU A 143 -24.33 12.47 1.11
CA LEU A 143 -25.16 11.41 1.69
C LEU A 143 -25.77 10.47 0.62
N LYS A 144 -26.11 10.99 -0.57
CA LYS A 144 -26.50 10.15 -1.72
C LYS A 144 -25.38 9.21 -2.15
N SER A 145 -24.13 9.69 -2.17
CA SER A 145 -22.99 8.84 -2.53
C SER A 145 -22.74 7.73 -1.50
N GLU A 146 -22.87 8.05 -0.20
CA GLU A 146 -22.72 7.07 0.88
C GLU A 146 -23.84 6.03 0.90
N LYS A 147 -25.08 6.41 0.56
CA LYS A 147 -26.20 5.47 0.42
C LYS A 147 -26.00 4.50 -0.75
N VAL A 148 -25.60 4.99 -1.92
CA VAL A 148 -25.29 4.12 -3.09
C VAL A 148 -24.15 3.15 -2.77
N GLU A 149 -23.19 3.57 -1.94
CA GLU A 149 -22.08 2.75 -1.47
C GLU A 149 -22.52 1.66 -0.47
N LEU A 150 -23.50 1.95 0.38
CA LEU A 150 -24.13 0.97 1.27
C LEU A 150 -25.00 -0.04 0.51
N GLU A 151 -25.78 0.41 -0.47
CA GLU A 151 -26.61 -0.47 -1.32
C GLU A 151 -25.76 -1.41 -2.17
N THR A 152 -24.65 -0.92 -2.72
CA THR A 152 -23.68 -1.78 -3.43
C THR A 152 -22.98 -2.74 -2.48
N HIS A 153 -22.72 -2.36 -1.22
CA HIS A 153 -22.23 -3.28 -0.20
C HIS A 153 -23.24 -4.38 0.13
N ILE A 154 -24.53 -4.05 0.26
CA ILE A 154 -25.58 -5.03 0.51
C ILE A 154 -25.71 -6.00 -0.66
N GLN A 155 -25.77 -5.51 -1.90
CA GLN A 155 -25.79 -6.38 -3.10
C GLN A 155 -24.54 -7.26 -3.20
N HIS A 156 -23.37 -6.75 -2.79
CA HIS A 156 -22.13 -7.51 -2.77
C HIS A 156 -22.14 -8.59 -1.68
N LEU A 157 -22.72 -8.31 -0.52
CA LEU A 157 -22.92 -9.29 0.55
C LEU A 157 -23.91 -10.39 0.13
N GLU A 158 -25.01 -10.04 -0.54
CA GLU A 158 -25.96 -11.01 -1.10
C GLU A 158 -25.32 -11.91 -2.16
N MET A 159 -24.47 -11.33 -3.03
CA MET A 159 -23.71 -12.09 -4.03
C MET A 159 -22.68 -13.01 -3.38
N LYS A 160 -21.97 -12.54 -2.34
CA LYS A 160 -21.08 -13.38 -1.52
C LYS A 160 -21.84 -14.51 -0.84
N LEU A 161 -23.03 -14.25 -0.29
CA LEU A 161 -23.87 -15.29 0.32
C LEU A 161 -24.26 -16.36 -0.70
N LYS A 162 -24.61 -15.97 -1.94
CA LYS A 162 -24.89 -16.90 -3.05
C LYS A 162 -23.66 -17.70 -3.48
N LEU A 163 -22.47 -17.10 -3.48
CA LEU A 163 -21.21 -17.78 -3.81
C LEU A 163 -20.82 -18.79 -2.73
N VAL A 164 -20.91 -18.42 -1.46
CA VAL A 164 -20.70 -19.32 -0.32
C VAL A 164 -21.70 -20.47 -0.37
N GLY A 165 -22.98 -20.21 -0.70
CA GLY A 165 -23.97 -21.26 -0.92
C GLY A 165 -23.57 -22.24 -2.04
N LYS A 166 -23.00 -21.75 -3.15
CA LYS A 166 -22.49 -22.59 -4.24
C LYS A 166 -21.23 -23.38 -3.84
N GLU A 167 -20.34 -22.79 -3.06
CA GLU A 167 -19.15 -23.47 -2.54
C GLU A 167 -19.52 -24.56 -1.53
N VAL A 168 -20.50 -24.32 -0.65
CA VAL A 168 -21.03 -25.35 0.26
C VAL A 168 -21.67 -26.50 -0.53
N VAL A 169 -22.44 -26.20 -1.60
CA VAL A 169 -23.00 -27.24 -2.49
C VAL A 169 -21.90 -27.99 -3.25
N ALA A 170 -20.86 -27.30 -3.75
CA ALA A 170 -19.73 -27.93 -4.43
C ALA A 170 -18.90 -28.81 -3.47
N THR A 171 -18.73 -28.36 -2.23
CA THR A 171 -18.02 -29.10 -1.18
C THR A 171 -18.83 -30.32 -0.76
N ASN A 172 -20.15 -30.20 -0.60
CA ASN A 172 -21.04 -31.34 -0.35
C ASN A 172 -21.09 -32.32 -1.52
N ASN A 173 -21.07 -31.85 -2.77
CA ASN A 173 -21.01 -32.73 -3.94
C ASN A 173 -19.65 -33.45 -4.03
N THR A 174 -18.56 -32.79 -3.63
CA THR A 174 -17.23 -33.38 -3.56
C THR A 174 -17.14 -34.37 -2.39
N ALA A 175 -17.73 -34.05 -1.24
CA ALA A 175 -17.84 -34.95 -0.10
C ALA A 175 -18.69 -36.18 -0.42
N ASN A 176 -19.82 -36.02 -1.14
CA ASN A 176 -20.65 -37.12 -1.63
C ASN A 176 -19.91 -37.98 -2.66
N LYS A 177 -19.17 -37.38 -3.60
CA LYS A 177 -18.29 -38.14 -4.51
C LYS A 177 -17.18 -38.89 -3.77
N ASN A 178 -16.62 -38.29 -2.73
CA ASN A 178 -15.61 -38.95 -1.89
C ASN A 178 -16.24 -40.06 -1.05
N LEU A 179 -17.49 -39.91 -0.58
CA LEU A 179 -18.27 -40.97 0.08
C LEU A 179 -18.60 -42.12 -0.88
N GLU A 180 -18.99 -41.83 -2.12
CA GLU A 180 -19.17 -42.82 -3.18
C GLU A 180 -17.85 -43.53 -3.52
N GLN A 181 -16.72 -42.81 -3.54
CA GLN A 181 -15.39 -43.40 -3.71
C GLN A 181 -14.97 -44.26 -2.51
N ILE A 182 -15.30 -43.87 -1.28
CA ILE A 182 -15.02 -44.65 -0.08
C ILE A 182 -15.90 -45.92 -0.04
N GLN A 183 -17.17 -45.82 -0.42
CA GLN A 183 -18.06 -46.98 -0.59
C GLN A 183 -17.56 -47.92 -1.71
N HIS A 184 -16.99 -47.38 -2.79
CA HIS A 184 -16.31 -48.15 -3.84
C HIS A 184 -15.00 -48.78 -3.36
N ILE A 185 -14.26 -48.14 -2.43
CA ILE A 185 -13.04 -48.70 -1.83
C ILE A 185 -13.38 -49.85 -0.87
N ASP A 186 -14.51 -49.79 -0.15
CA ASP A 186 -14.97 -50.88 0.71
C ASP A 186 -15.51 -52.07 -0.12
N THR A 187 -16.21 -51.83 -1.23
CA THR A 187 -16.55 -52.90 -2.20
C THR A 187 -15.30 -53.46 -2.88
N SER A 188 -14.29 -52.64 -3.20
CA SER A 188 -13.02 -53.10 -3.77
C SER A 188 -12.15 -53.88 -2.77
N LYS A 189 -12.23 -53.58 -1.46
CA LYS A 189 -11.58 -54.35 -0.39
C LYS A 189 -12.29 -55.68 -0.14
N GLN A 190 -13.61 -55.74 -0.29
CA GLN A 190 -14.37 -56.98 -0.24
C GLN A 190 -14.08 -57.86 -1.48
N GLU A 191 -14.04 -57.26 -2.68
CA GLU A 191 -13.58 -57.95 -3.89
C GLU A 191 -12.12 -58.39 -3.83
N ALA A 192 -11.23 -57.67 -3.15
CA ALA A 192 -9.83 -58.08 -2.94
C ALA A 192 -9.71 -59.26 -1.95
N ARG A 193 -10.63 -59.39 -0.99
CA ARG A 193 -10.76 -60.56 -0.12
C ARG A 193 -11.33 -61.76 -0.88
N ASP A 194 -12.26 -61.54 -1.79
CA ASP A 194 -12.86 -62.59 -2.63
C ASP A 194 -11.96 -63.01 -3.83
N LYS A 195 -11.08 -62.11 -4.31
CA LYS A 195 -10.08 -62.39 -5.36
C LYS A 195 -8.84 -63.13 -4.85
N HIS A 196 -8.54 -63.10 -3.54
CA HIS A 196 -7.54 -63.99 -2.94
C HIS A 196 -8.04 -65.46 -2.85
N ALA A 197 -9.36 -65.66 -2.84
CA ALA A 197 -9.98 -66.98 -2.94
C ALA A 197 -10.13 -67.50 -4.39
N THR A 198 -9.89 -66.64 -5.39
CA THR A 198 -10.13 -66.96 -6.82
C THR A 198 -8.91 -66.65 -7.69
N PHE A 199 -7.70 -66.89 -7.18
CA PHE A 199 -6.47 -67.06 -7.97
C PHE A 199 -6.18 -68.56 -8.21
N MET A 200 -7.25 -69.31 -8.46
CA MET A 200 -7.27 -70.45 -9.37
C MET A 200 -8.07 -70.00 -10.61
N ASN A 201 -7.48 -70.18 -11.79
CA ASN A 201 -7.98 -69.91 -13.15
C ASN A 201 -7.76 -68.52 -13.80
N LYS A 202 -6.71 -68.50 -14.64
CA LYS A 202 -6.67 -68.21 -16.09
C LYS A 202 -7.53 -67.08 -16.71
N ASP A 203 -6.76 -66.28 -17.47
CA ASP A 203 -6.97 -65.83 -18.86
C ASP A 203 -7.72 -64.51 -19.18
N LYS A 204 -6.99 -63.74 -20.02
CA LYS A 204 -7.41 -62.85 -21.13
C LYS A 204 -7.84 -61.39 -20.87
N ALA A 205 -6.95 -60.50 -21.33
CA ALA A 205 -7.13 -59.39 -22.28
C ALA A 205 -8.30 -58.38 -22.12
N ALA A 206 -7.98 -57.08 -21.99
CA ALA A 206 -8.24 -56.04 -23.01
C ALA A 206 -8.06 -54.61 -22.44
N GLN A 207 -7.66 -53.70 -23.34
CA GLN A 207 -7.53 -52.25 -23.20
C GLN A 207 -8.86 -51.55 -22.82
N VAL A 208 -8.80 -50.34 -22.26
CA VAL A 208 -9.41 -49.09 -22.81
C VAL A 208 -8.92 -47.87 -22.00
N ALA A 209 -8.61 -46.77 -22.71
CA ALA A 209 -8.18 -45.47 -22.21
C ALA A 209 -9.36 -44.53 -21.86
N MET A 210 -9.12 -43.52 -21.00
CA MET A 210 -10.04 -42.40 -20.75
C MET A 210 -9.43 -41.03 -21.14
N PRO A 211 -10.27 -40.02 -21.43
CA PRO A 211 -9.92 -38.84 -22.25
C PRO A 211 -9.49 -37.60 -21.44
N LYS A 212 -8.71 -36.74 -22.10
CA LYS A 212 -8.30 -35.39 -21.66
C LYS A 212 -9.36 -34.34 -22.04
N ALA A 213 -9.62 -33.38 -21.15
CA ALA A 213 -10.10 -32.01 -21.42
C ALA A 213 -10.02 -31.19 -20.11
N LYS A 214 -9.75 -29.88 -20.04
CA LYS A 214 -9.31 -28.83 -20.98
C LYS A 214 -8.87 -27.66 -20.07
N LYS A 215 -7.70 -27.05 -20.31
CA LYS A 215 -7.29 -25.79 -19.69
C LYS A 215 -8.16 -24.65 -20.25
N LEU A 216 -8.76 -23.83 -19.39
CA LEU A 216 -9.31 -22.54 -19.80
C LEU A 216 -8.15 -21.55 -20.02
N SER A 217 -8.21 -20.87 -21.16
CA SER A 217 -7.20 -20.01 -21.76
C SER A 217 -7.24 -18.57 -21.25
N ASP A 218 -6.06 -17.96 -21.20
CA ASP A 218 -5.77 -16.55 -20.98
C ASP A 218 -6.46 -15.65 -22.02
N SER A 219 -7.17 -14.61 -21.55
CA SER A 219 -7.61 -13.50 -22.40
C SER A 219 -6.94 -12.21 -21.93
N PHE A 220 -5.88 -11.82 -22.64
CA PHE A 220 -5.16 -10.55 -22.52
C PHE A 220 -6.05 -9.36 -22.92
N ILE A 221 -5.97 -8.26 -22.16
CA ILE A 221 -6.61 -6.99 -22.49
C ILE A 221 -5.83 -6.32 -23.62
N GLN A 222 -6.44 -6.21 -24.79
CA GLN A 222 -6.01 -5.36 -25.89
C GLN A 222 -6.72 -4.01 -25.71
N SER A 223 -6.05 -2.98 -25.17
CA SER A 223 -6.59 -1.62 -25.11
C SER A 223 -6.04 -0.79 -26.28
N THR A 224 -6.97 -0.27 -27.10
CA THR A 224 -6.73 0.44 -28.36
C THR A 224 -6.21 1.88 -28.20
N ASN A 225 -5.88 2.34 -26.98
CA ASN A 225 -5.53 3.74 -26.71
C ASN A 225 -4.22 3.92 -25.90
N CYS A 226 -3.27 3.00 -26.05
CA CYS A 226 -1.96 3.10 -25.42
C CYS A 226 -0.98 3.90 -26.28
N GLN A 227 -0.53 5.06 -25.77
CA GLN A 227 0.59 5.79 -26.32
C GLN A 227 1.84 5.53 -25.49
N SER A 228 2.98 5.39 -26.16
CA SER A 228 4.27 5.18 -25.52
C SER A 228 5.21 6.34 -25.86
N PHE A 229 5.95 6.80 -24.88
CA PHE A 229 6.95 7.85 -25.00
C PHE A 229 8.28 7.35 -24.42
N ILE A 230 9.37 8.03 -24.76
CA ILE A 230 10.67 7.74 -24.19
C ILE A 230 11.36 9.04 -23.75
N THR A 231 11.96 9.01 -22.56
CA THR A 231 12.81 10.09 -22.06
C THR A 231 14.22 10.02 -22.69
N LYS A 232 15.01 11.09 -22.57
CA LYS A 232 16.40 11.09 -23.07
C LYS A 232 17.28 10.05 -22.35
N GLU A 233 16.89 9.69 -21.13
CA GLU A 233 17.58 8.72 -20.29
C GLU A 233 17.05 7.29 -20.46
N GLU A 234 16.28 7.05 -21.53
CA GLU A 234 15.79 5.72 -21.96
C GLU A 234 14.77 5.09 -21.01
N ILE A 235 13.99 5.91 -20.29
CA ILE A 235 12.83 5.45 -19.53
C ILE A 235 11.61 5.48 -20.44
N VAL A 236 10.94 4.33 -20.57
CA VAL A 236 9.71 4.19 -21.36
C VAL A 236 8.52 4.65 -20.51
N ILE A 237 7.76 5.61 -21.03
CA ILE A 237 6.48 6.00 -20.43
C ILE A 237 5.36 5.38 -21.26
N ARG A 238 4.42 4.71 -20.61
CA ARG A 238 3.18 4.22 -21.25
C ARG A 238 1.99 4.92 -20.65
N VAL A 239 1.11 5.47 -21.48
CA VAL A 239 -0.06 6.22 -21.02
C VAL A 239 -1.30 5.64 -21.69
N TYR A 240 -2.23 5.09 -20.91
CA TYR A 240 -3.40 4.38 -21.45
C TYR A 240 -4.56 4.33 -20.47
N VAL A 241 -5.76 4.14 -21.03
CA VAL A 241 -6.99 3.93 -20.26
C VAL A 241 -7.03 2.48 -19.76
N GLY A 242 -7.36 2.27 -18.48
CA GLY A 242 -7.55 0.93 -17.93
C GLY A 242 -7.68 0.86 -16.42
N SER A 243 -7.59 -0.36 -15.89
CA SER A 243 -7.58 -0.63 -14.45
C SER A 243 -6.18 -0.92 -13.96
N ILE A 244 -5.73 -0.20 -12.93
CA ILE A 244 -4.43 -0.40 -12.29
C ILE A 244 -4.26 -1.80 -11.67
N LEU A 245 -5.35 -2.55 -11.45
CA LEU A 245 -5.33 -3.89 -10.87
C LEU A 245 -5.00 -5.01 -11.87
N LYS A 246 -4.99 -4.73 -13.17
CA LYS A 246 -4.85 -5.75 -14.24
C LYS A 246 -3.60 -5.54 -15.09
N LEU A 247 -2.53 -5.02 -14.49
CA LEU A 247 -1.32 -4.63 -15.22
C LEU A 247 -0.20 -5.64 -15.02
N ASN A 248 0.59 -5.85 -16.08
CA ASN A 248 1.84 -6.59 -15.99
C ASN A 248 2.99 -5.62 -15.66
N VAL A 249 3.02 -5.14 -14.42
CA VAL A 249 4.07 -4.28 -13.86
C VAL A 249 4.55 -4.85 -12.52
N GLU A 250 5.73 -4.45 -12.06
CA GLU A 250 6.28 -4.98 -10.81
C GLU A 250 5.65 -4.37 -9.55
N GLY A 251 5.25 -3.10 -9.60
CA GLY A 251 4.54 -2.44 -8.50
C GLY A 251 3.51 -1.42 -8.99
N ILE A 252 2.61 -1.04 -8.09
CA ILE A 252 1.59 -0.02 -8.37
C ILE A 252 1.63 1.07 -7.31
N VAL A 253 1.20 2.26 -7.69
CA VAL A 253 1.01 3.37 -6.77
C VAL A 253 -0.47 3.44 -6.37
N ASN A 254 -0.71 3.56 -5.08
CA ASN A 254 -1.99 3.87 -4.47
C ASN A 254 -2.04 5.38 -4.15
N ALA A 255 -3.02 6.11 -4.66
CA ALA A 255 -3.28 7.48 -4.24
C ALA A 255 -4.08 7.47 -2.94
N SER A 256 -3.40 7.78 -1.83
CA SER A 256 -3.91 7.61 -0.46
C SER A 256 -3.95 8.94 0.30
N ASP A 257 -4.56 8.94 1.47
CA ASP A 257 -4.40 10.00 2.48
C ASP A 257 -3.29 9.69 3.49
N GLY A 258 -2.92 10.70 4.28
CA GLY A 258 -1.84 10.63 5.27
C GLY A 258 -2.07 9.68 6.43
N THR A 259 -3.29 9.16 6.60
CA THR A 259 -3.62 8.12 7.60
C THR A 259 -3.61 6.71 7.02
N LEU A 260 -3.34 6.57 5.72
CA LEU A 260 -3.42 5.30 4.98
C LEU A 260 -4.73 4.55 5.22
N SER A 261 -5.83 5.28 5.44
CA SER A 261 -7.16 4.73 5.58
C SER A 261 -7.75 4.58 4.17
N HIS A 262 -7.73 3.37 3.63
CA HIS A 262 -8.10 3.13 2.22
C HIS A 262 -9.61 3.03 2.02
N GLY A 263 -10.33 4.10 2.37
CA GLY A 263 -11.80 4.13 2.40
C GLY A 263 -12.48 4.75 1.18
N GLY A 264 -11.73 5.24 0.19
CA GLY A 264 -12.33 5.86 -0.99
C GLY A 264 -11.46 5.88 -2.24
N GLY A 265 -12.10 6.13 -3.38
CA GLY A 265 -11.44 6.28 -4.67
C GLY A 265 -10.61 5.05 -5.08
N ILE A 266 -9.42 5.28 -5.63
CA ILE A 266 -8.53 4.19 -6.06
C ILE A 266 -7.95 3.41 -4.86
N ALA A 267 -7.80 4.05 -3.70
CA ALA A 267 -7.29 3.41 -2.49
C ALA A 267 -8.21 2.29 -2.01
N ASP A 268 -9.52 2.54 -1.94
CA ASP A 268 -10.50 1.50 -1.62
C ASP A 268 -10.51 0.37 -2.66
N VAL A 269 -10.45 0.71 -3.95
CA VAL A 269 -10.38 -0.31 -5.02
C VAL A 269 -9.15 -1.21 -4.87
N ILE A 270 -7.98 -0.64 -4.55
CA ILE A 270 -6.75 -1.38 -4.29
C ILE A 270 -6.88 -2.21 -3.02
N SER A 271 -7.36 -1.62 -1.92
CA SER A 271 -7.49 -2.27 -0.61
C SER A 271 -8.43 -3.48 -0.66
N ARG A 272 -9.60 -3.35 -1.30
CA ARG A 272 -10.54 -4.47 -1.48
C ARG A 272 -9.94 -5.62 -2.27
N ALA A 273 -9.12 -5.32 -3.28
CA ALA A 273 -8.46 -6.34 -4.09
C ALA A 273 -7.26 -6.97 -3.38
N ALA A 274 -6.51 -6.18 -2.59
CA ALA A 274 -5.38 -6.65 -1.80
C ALA A 274 -5.81 -7.45 -0.55
N GLY A 275 -7.04 -7.26 -0.07
CA GLY A 275 -7.61 -7.96 1.07
C GLY A 275 -7.22 -7.34 2.42
N TYR A 276 -7.86 -7.82 3.49
CA TYR A 276 -7.82 -7.19 4.82
C TYR A 276 -6.41 -7.02 5.41
N ALA A 277 -5.49 -7.95 5.15
CA ALA A 277 -4.10 -7.87 5.63
C ALA A 277 -3.36 -6.62 5.12
N PHE A 278 -3.76 -6.09 3.95
CA PHE A 278 -3.19 -4.87 3.38
C PHE A 278 -3.49 -3.62 4.21
N GLN A 279 -4.74 -3.47 4.67
CA GLN A 279 -5.12 -2.38 5.58
C GLN A 279 -4.42 -2.54 6.93
N GLN A 280 -4.35 -3.76 7.47
CA GLN A 280 -3.62 -3.99 8.73
C GLN A 280 -2.14 -3.58 8.66
N GLU A 281 -1.48 -3.82 7.52
CA GLU A 281 -0.10 -3.38 7.30
C GLU A 281 -0.01 -1.85 7.27
N SER A 282 -0.97 -1.19 6.62
CA SER A 282 -1.08 0.27 6.59
C SER A 282 -1.31 0.87 7.99
N ASP A 283 -2.22 0.30 8.76
CA ASP A 283 -2.50 0.72 10.15
C ASP A 283 -1.26 0.53 11.02
N ALA A 284 -0.57 -0.60 10.88
CA ALA A 284 0.67 -0.87 11.60
C ALA A 284 1.82 0.06 11.19
N TYR A 285 1.84 0.52 9.93
CA TYR A 285 2.78 1.54 9.48
C TYR A 285 2.51 2.88 10.19
N ILE A 286 1.26 3.34 10.22
CA ILE A 286 0.87 4.60 10.86
C ILE A 286 1.11 4.57 12.37
N GLN A 287 0.80 3.45 13.03
CA GLN A 287 1.07 3.29 14.46
C GLN A 287 2.56 3.41 14.81
N ARG A 288 3.46 3.02 13.89
CA ARG A 288 4.91 3.07 14.12
C ARG A 288 5.55 4.38 13.69
N ASN A 289 5.09 4.97 12.59
CA ASN A 289 5.77 6.09 11.93
C ASN A 289 5.01 7.41 12.04
N GLY A 290 3.76 7.38 12.51
CA GLY A 290 2.84 8.53 12.49
C GLY A 290 2.19 8.75 11.13
N SER A 291 1.32 9.77 11.05
CA SER A 291 0.67 10.18 9.81
C SER A 291 1.65 10.82 8.84
N LEU A 292 1.47 10.52 7.56
CA LEU A 292 2.23 11.09 6.45
C LEU A 292 1.64 12.44 6.03
N LYS A 293 2.50 13.31 5.50
CA LYS A 293 2.14 14.64 4.99
C LYS A 293 2.04 14.66 3.46
N ASP A 294 1.40 15.70 2.94
CA ASP A 294 1.30 15.92 1.50
C ASP A 294 2.70 15.98 0.83
N GLY A 295 2.86 15.18 -0.23
CA GLY A 295 4.12 14.95 -0.91
C GLY A 295 4.91 13.74 -0.42
N GLU A 296 4.57 13.15 0.72
CA GLU A 296 5.26 11.97 1.24
C GLU A 296 4.74 10.68 0.60
N CYS A 297 5.58 9.64 0.62
CA CYS A 297 5.26 8.31 0.13
C CYS A 297 5.79 7.25 1.09
N CYS A 298 5.15 6.08 1.11
CA CYS A 298 5.67 4.88 1.76
C CYS A 298 5.29 3.64 0.94
N SER A 299 5.79 2.48 1.31
CA SER A 299 5.47 1.21 0.65
C SER A 299 5.05 0.13 1.65
N THR A 300 4.16 -0.74 1.20
CA THR A 300 3.70 -1.94 1.92
C THR A 300 3.74 -3.16 0.98
N SER A 301 3.52 -4.36 1.51
CA SER A 301 3.26 -5.53 0.68
C SER A 301 2.00 -5.33 -0.17
N ALA A 302 1.86 -6.08 -1.26
CA ALA A 302 0.69 -5.95 -2.13
C ALA A 302 -0.54 -6.75 -1.67
N GLY A 303 -0.50 -7.37 -0.48
CA GLY A 303 -1.53 -8.30 -0.02
C GLY A 303 -1.75 -9.44 -1.02
N ASN A 304 -3.01 -9.62 -1.46
CA ASN A 304 -3.42 -10.63 -2.44
C ASN A 304 -3.16 -10.23 -3.91
N LEU A 305 -2.62 -9.04 -4.16
CA LEU A 305 -2.32 -8.59 -5.53
C LEU A 305 -1.06 -9.27 -6.07
N GLN A 306 -0.96 -9.37 -7.40
CA GLN A 306 0.19 -9.97 -8.10
C GLN A 306 1.47 -9.11 -8.09
N TYR A 307 1.46 -7.98 -7.39
CA TYR A 307 2.55 -7.00 -7.39
C TYR A 307 3.56 -7.27 -6.28
N LYS A 308 4.80 -6.83 -6.47
CA LYS A 308 5.85 -6.95 -5.44
C LYS A 308 5.55 -6.07 -4.22
N CYS A 309 5.07 -4.86 -4.45
CA CYS A 309 4.66 -3.91 -3.42
C CYS A 309 3.62 -2.91 -3.95
N VAL A 310 3.00 -2.20 -3.01
CA VAL A 310 2.16 -1.03 -3.30
C VAL A 310 2.81 0.20 -2.67
N ILE A 311 2.98 1.25 -3.46
CA ILE A 311 3.52 2.54 -3.01
C ILE A 311 2.34 3.45 -2.69
N HIS A 312 2.19 3.86 -1.43
CA HIS A 312 1.17 4.80 -1.01
C HIS A 312 1.68 6.22 -1.17
N ALA A 313 1.00 7.00 -2.01
CA ALA A 313 1.34 8.37 -2.34
C ALA A 313 0.33 9.33 -1.72
N ILE A 314 0.81 10.29 -0.93
CA ILE A 314 -0.04 11.30 -0.29
C ILE A 314 -0.03 12.54 -1.16
N GLY A 315 -0.97 12.60 -2.10
CA GLY A 315 -1.14 13.78 -2.96
C GLY A 315 -1.73 14.96 -2.19
N PRO A 316 -1.48 16.21 -2.63
CA PRO A 316 -2.10 17.37 -2.02
C PRO A 316 -3.59 17.44 -2.32
N LYS A 317 -4.35 18.01 -1.39
CA LYS A 317 -5.77 18.35 -1.56
C LYS A 317 -5.92 19.79 -2.03
N TRP A 318 -6.60 20.01 -3.15
CA TRP A 318 -6.70 21.33 -3.76
C TRP A 318 -7.25 22.41 -2.82
N TYR A 319 -8.24 22.06 -2.01
CA TYR A 319 -8.91 22.95 -1.08
C TYR A 319 -8.09 23.28 0.17
N ASP A 320 -7.08 22.47 0.52
CA ASP A 320 -6.17 22.75 1.64
C ASP A 320 -5.12 23.84 1.31
N TYR A 321 -5.07 24.28 0.05
CA TYR A 321 -4.21 25.37 -0.43
C TYR A 321 -5.06 26.53 -0.98
N PRO A 322 -5.83 27.28 -0.17
CA PRO A 322 -6.71 28.32 -0.68
C PRO A 322 -5.97 29.53 -1.25
N THR A 323 -4.81 29.89 -0.68
CA THR A 323 -4.06 31.11 -1.01
C THR A 323 -2.90 30.89 -1.96
N ASP A 324 -2.35 29.67 -2.04
CA ASP A 324 -1.21 29.34 -2.91
C ASP A 324 -1.43 28.03 -3.68
N LYS A 325 -2.14 28.14 -4.81
CA LYS A 325 -2.33 27.02 -5.74
C LYS A 325 -1.03 26.54 -6.39
N ARG A 326 0.02 27.36 -6.43
CA ARG A 326 1.33 26.96 -6.99
C ARG A 326 2.04 26.03 -6.02
N GLN A 327 1.90 26.25 -4.72
CA GLN A 327 2.39 25.33 -3.71
C GLN A 327 1.72 23.97 -3.85
N CYS A 328 0.40 23.91 -4.04
CA CYS A 328 -0.32 22.65 -4.31
C CYS A 328 0.26 21.92 -5.53
N ALA A 329 0.46 22.62 -6.65
CA ALA A 329 1.07 22.04 -7.85
C ALA A 329 2.49 21.50 -7.60
N SER A 330 3.34 22.27 -6.91
CA SER A 330 4.70 21.86 -6.53
C SER A 330 4.71 20.61 -5.64
N VAL A 331 3.79 20.53 -4.67
CA VAL A 331 3.64 19.35 -3.81
C VAL A 331 3.18 18.14 -4.62
N LEU A 332 2.28 18.31 -5.61
CA LEU A 332 1.87 17.23 -6.50
C LEU A 332 3.05 16.72 -7.34
N GLN A 333 3.83 17.62 -7.95
CA GLN A 333 5.04 17.24 -8.68
C GLN A 333 5.98 16.43 -7.77
N ARG A 334 6.25 16.92 -6.56
CA ARG A 334 7.09 16.24 -5.57
C ARG A 334 6.52 14.89 -5.16
N THR A 335 5.20 14.76 -5.05
CA THR A 335 4.54 13.47 -4.74
C THR A 335 4.89 12.43 -5.80
N ILE A 336 4.75 12.79 -7.09
CA ILE A 336 5.08 11.88 -8.19
C ILE A 336 6.57 11.55 -8.21
N GLU A 337 7.45 12.55 -8.03
CA GLU A 337 8.91 12.31 -7.92
C GLU A 337 9.21 11.30 -6.79
N ASN A 338 8.61 11.50 -5.61
CA ASN A 338 8.78 10.62 -4.46
C ASN A 338 8.22 9.22 -4.71
N CYS A 339 7.12 9.06 -5.44
CA CYS A 339 6.63 7.74 -5.86
C CYS A 339 7.66 6.99 -6.72
N LEU A 340 8.28 7.69 -7.68
CA LEU A 340 9.27 7.10 -8.57
C LEU A 340 10.56 6.77 -7.80
N HIS A 341 10.97 7.61 -6.85
CA HIS A 341 12.08 7.32 -5.94
C HIS A 341 11.78 6.13 -5.00
N GLU A 342 10.55 6.00 -4.53
CA GLU A 342 10.13 4.87 -3.70
C GLU A 342 10.10 3.58 -4.54
N ALA A 343 9.66 3.65 -5.80
CA ALA A 343 9.72 2.52 -6.73
C ALA A 343 11.16 2.07 -6.99
N GLU A 344 12.06 3.02 -7.19
CA GLU A 344 13.49 2.75 -7.33
C GLU A 344 14.07 2.15 -6.05
N THR A 345 13.70 2.67 -4.87
CA THR A 345 14.13 2.14 -3.55
C THR A 345 13.68 0.70 -3.33
N ASN A 346 12.50 0.35 -3.85
CA ASN A 346 11.95 -1.01 -3.84
C ASN A 346 12.50 -1.90 -4.96
N GLY A 347 13.35 -1.37 -5.85
CA GLY A 347 13.97 -2.13 -6.94
C GLY A 347 13.01 -2.56 -8.04
N LEU A 348 11.96 -1.77 -8.24
CA LEU A 348 11.01 -2.00 -9.31
C LEU A 348 11.61 -1.62 -10.67
N ILE A 349 11.43 -2.50 -11.65
CA ILE A 349 11.75 -2.22 -13.06
C ILE A 349 10.59 -1.49 -13.73
N SER A 350 9.36 -1.74 -13.30
CA SER A 350 8.16 -1.06 -13.81
C SER A 350 7.18 -0.71 -12.71
N VAL A 351 6.58 0.48 -12.82
CA VAL A 351 5.58 0.97 -11.87
C VAL A 351 4.39 1.58 -12.60
N ALA A 352 3.18 1.32 -12.10
CA ALA A 352 1.97 2.02 -12.57
C ALA A 352 1.54 3.12 -11.59
N VAL A 353 1.24 4.30 -12.13
CA VAL A 353 0.87 5.51 -11.40
C VAL A 353 -0.54 5.93 -11.82
N PRO A 354 -1.52 6.00 -10.89
CA PRO A 354 -2.85 6.53 -11.19
C PRO A 354 -2.84 8.06 -11.23
N SER A 355 -3.96 8.70 -11.59
CA SER A 355 -4.09 10.16 -11.55
C SER A 355 -4.19 10.70 -10.11
N ILE A 356 -3.05 10.70 -9.40
CA ILE A 356 -2.94 11.21 -8.02
C ILE A 356 -3.47 12.64 -7.93
N SER A 357 -4.33 12.88 -6.94
CA SER A 357 -5.01 14.14 -6.65
C SER A 357 -6.05 14.64 -7.66
N ALA A 358 -6.24 14.00 -8.82
CA ALA A 358 -7.21 14.44 -9.84
C ALA A 358 -8.66 14.03 -9.55
N GLY A 359 -8.87 13.14 -8.56
CA GLY A 359 -10.19 12.68 -8.10
C GLY A 359 -10.71 13.46 -6.90
N ILE A 360 -10.95 12.76 -5.79
CA ILE A 360 -11.52 13.32 -4.54
C ILE A 360 -10.76 14.56 -4.03
N PHE A 361 -9.44 14.60 -4.20
CA PHE A 361 -8.61 15.73 -3.77
C PHE A 361 -8.71 16.97 -4.67
N GLY A 362 -9.39 16.86 -5.82
CA GLY A 362 -9.89 18.00 -6.59
C GLY A 362 -8.84 18.86 -7.30
N VAL A 363 -7.59 18.40 -7.47
CA VAL A 363 -6.60 19.17 -8.22
C VAL A 363 -7.01 19.20 -9.70
N PRO A 364 -7.08 20.38 -10.35
CA PRO A 364 -7.50 20.48 -11.75
C PRO A 364 -6.66 19.58 -12.67
N LYS A 365 -7.32 18.82 -13.56
CA LYS A 365 -6.67 17.91 -14.52
C LYS A 365 -5.56 18.59 -15.33
N GLU A 366 -5.76 19.85 -15.68
CA GLU A 366 -4.79 20.72 -16.38
C GLU A 366 -3.48 20.90 -15.58
N ILE A 367 -3.57 21.03 -14.26
CA ILE A 367 -2.39 21.11 -13.38
C ILE A 367 -1.78 19.73 -13.22
N CYS A 368 -2.59 18.70 -12.99
CA CYS A 368 -2.12 17.32 -12.83
C CYS A 368 -1.26 16.87 -14.01
N ARG A 369 -1.74 17.01 -15.25
CA ARG A 369 -1.00 16.59 -16.46
C ARG A 369 0.36 17.27 -16.58
N GLN A 370 0.44 18.56 -16.24
CA GLN A 370 1.69 19.32 -16.26
C GLN A 370 2.66 18.81 -15.19
N MET A 371 2.19 18.63 -13.96
CA MET A 371 3.02 18.19 -12.83
C MET A 371 3.51 16.74 -13.02
N TYR A 372 2.71 15.85 -13.59
CA TYR A 372 3.12 14.48 -13.89
C TYR A 372 4.27 14.45 -14.91
N CYS A 373 4.14 15.23 -15.99
CA CYS A 373 5.18 15.34 -17.02
C CYS A 373 6.47 15.94 -16.45
N GLN A 374 6.35 17.04 -15.69
CA GLN A 374 7.50 17.68 -15.04
C GLN A 374 8.20 16.74 -14.05
N ALA A 375 7.45 16.01 -13.23
CA ALA A 375 8.01 15.04 -12.29
C ALA A 375 8.79 13.93 -13.00
N VAL A 376 8.24 13.35 -14.08
CA VAL A 376 8.93 12.33 -14.90
C VAL A 376 10.22 12.88 -15.49
N ILE A 377 10.19 14.07 -16.10
CA ILE A 377 11.37 14.69 -16.71
C ILE A 377 12.43 15.00 -15.65
N SER A 378 12.01 15.55 -14.51
CA SER A 378 12.86 15.86 -13.37
C SER A 378 13.53 14.61 -12.80
N PHE A 379 12.73 13.57 -12.53
CA PHE A 379 13.22 12.26 -12.05
C PHE A 379 14.20 11.63 -13.04
N SER A 380 13.83 11.54 -14.32
CA SER A 380 14.65 10.95 -15.39
C SER A 380 16.01 11.64 -15.50
N LYS A 381 16.03 12.98 -15.49
CA LYS A 381 17.27 13.77 -15.52
C LYS A 381 18.13 13.57 -14.27
N LYS A 382 17.52 13.53 -13.09
CA LYS A 382 18.24 13.37 -11.81
C LYS A 382 18.89 11.99 -11.69
N GLN A 383 18.17 10.93 -12.08
CA GLN A 383 18.68 9.56 -11.95
C GLN A 383 19.54 9.09 -13.12
N GLY A 384 19.30 9.62 -14.32
CA GLY A 384 20.01 9.19 -15.52
C GLY A 384 19.72 7.73 -15.89
N LYS A 385 20.59 7.15 -16.72
CA LYS A 385 20.46 5.76 -17.21
C LYS A 385 20.62 4.68 -16.13
N LEU A 386 21.08 5.06 -14.94
CA LEU A 386 21.41 4.16 -13.83
C LEU A 386 20.20 3.74 -13.00
N THR A 387 19.04 4.37 -13.17
CA THR A 387 17.83 3.98 -12.45
C THR A 387 17.42 2.52 -12.73
N SER A 388 16.93 1.83 -11.71
CA SER A 388 16.31 0.50 -11.86
C SER A 388 15.01 0.58 -12.66
N LEU A 389 14.31 1.72 -12.59
CA LEU A 389 13.01 1.93 -13.19
C LEU A 389 13.12 2.18 -14.70
N LYS A 390 12.66 1.22 -15.51
CA LYS A 390 12.71 1.28 -16.98
C LYS A 390 11.36 1.57 -17.63
N GLU A 391 10.25 1.22 -16.98
CA GLU A 391 8.91 1.54 -17.48
C GLU A 391 8.05 2.26 -16.42
N ILE A 392 7.44 3.39 -16.79
CA ILE A 392 6.46 4.11 -15.96
C ILE A 392 5.13 4.12 -16.71
N HIS A 393 4.08 3.60 -16.07
CA HIS A 393 2.75 3.49 -16.68
C HIS A 393 1.80 4.48 -16.02
N PHE A 394 1.35 5.50 -16.75
CA PHE A 394 0.23 6.33 -16.32
C PHE A 394 -1.09 5.69 -16.76
N ILE A 395 -2.00 5.50 -15.81
CA ILE A 395 -3.26 4.80 -16.05
C ILE A 395 -4.41 5.44 -15.30
N ASP A 396 -5.56 5.52 -15.97
CA ASP A 396 -6.83 5.94 -15.39
C ASP A 396 -7.98 5.29 -16.14
N LYS A 397 -9.18 5.25 -15.54
CA LYS A 397 -10.41 4.91 -16.26
C LYS A 397 -10.97 6.11 -17.01
N ASP A 398 -10.62 7.32 -16.58
CA ASP A 398 -11.02 8.58 -17.20
C ASP A 398 -10.24 8.81 -18.50
N GLN A 399 -10.94 8.70 -19.63
CA GLN A 399 -10.35 8.83 -20.96
C GLN A 399 -9.85 10.25 -21.24
N ASP A 400 -10.53 11.28 -20.73
CA ASP A 400 -10.14 12.67 -20.94
C ASP A 400 -8.87 13.01 -20.18
N MET A 401 -8.73 12.50 -18.94
CA MET A 401 -7.51 12.63 -18.16
C MET A 401 -6.32 11.98 -18.88
N ILE A 402 -6.51 10.77 -19.40
CA ILE A 402 -5.46 10.07 -20.16
C ILE A 402 -5.11 10.82 -21.46
N ALA A 403 -6.09 11.31 -22.21
CA ALA A 403 -5.84 12.10 -23.43
C ALA A 403 -5.04 13.38 -23.11
N MET A 404 -5.37 14.06 -22.02
CA MET A 404 -4.65 15.24 -21.54
C MET A 404 -3.20 14.93 -21.13
N VAL A 405 -2.97 13.81 -20.44
CA VAL A 405 -1.61 13.37 -20.09
C VAL A 405 -0.83 13.00 -21.34
N GLN A 406 -1.42 12.24 -22.28
CA GLN A 406 -0.80 11.91 -23.57
C GLN A 406 -0.40 13.16 -24.35
N GLN A 407 -1.31 14.13 -24.44
CA GLN A 407 -1.05 15.41 -25.09
C GLN A 407 0.12 16.14 -24.44
N GLU A 408 0.17 16.22 -23.11
CA GLU A 408 1.25 16.93 -22.43
C GLU A 408 2.60 16.21 -22.58
N PHE A 409 2.62 14.87 -22.47
CA PHE A 409 3.84 14.10 -22.68
C PHE A 409 4.36 14.23 -24.11
N SER A 410 3.48 14.28 -25.12
CA SER A 410 3.88 14.45 -26.52
C SER A 410 4.58 15.77 -26.83
N LYS A 411 4.34 16.81 -26.01
CA LYS A 411 5.02 18.12 -26.16
C LYS A 411 6.47 18.07 -25.72
N HIS A 412 6.82 17.19 -24.77
CA HIS A 412 8.12 17.23 -24.11
C HIS A 412 8.96 15.96 -24.31
N LEU A 413 8.33 14.83 -24.67
CA LEU A 413 8.99 13.53 -24.84
C LEU A 413 8.83 13.00 -26.27
N THR A 414 9.68 12.06 -26.64
CA THR A 414 9.63 11.43 -27.97
C THR A 414 8.58 10.32 -27.98
N CYS A 415 7.59 10.41 -28.86
CA CYS A 415 6.60 9.35 -29.05
C CYS A 415 7.24 8.14 -29.76
N ILE A 416 6.95 6.93 -29.28
CA ILE A 416 7.41 5.66 -29.86
C ILE A 416 6.19 4.82 -30.24
N GLN A 417 6.04 4.49 -31.52
CA GLN A 417 4.95 3.64 -32.00
C GLN A 417 5.24 2.16 -31.69
N GLN A 418 4.24 1.44 -31.15
CA GLN A 418 4.31 -0.02 -31.05
C GLN A 418 4.19 -0.64 -32.44
N LYS A 419 5.21 -1.40 -32.87
CA LYS A 419 5.04 -2.36 -33.97
C LYS A 419 4.25 -3.55 -33.40
N PRO A 420 3.19 -4.05 -34.05
CA PRO A 420 2.48 -5.24 -33.57
C PRO A 420 3.44 -6.44 -33.69
N SER A 421 3.93 -6.97 -32.58
CA SER A 421 4.69 -8.22 -32.57
C SER A 421 3.73 -9.39 -32.59
N THR A 422 3.42 -9.89 -33.78
CA THR A 422 2.97 -11.26 -34.00
C THR A 422 4.20 -12.17 -33.92
N GLU A 423 4.54 -12.66 -32.74
CA GLU A 423 5.30 -13.91 -32.61
C GLU A 423 4.61 -14.84 -31.60
N PRO A 424 4.47 -16.15 -31.90
CA PRO A 424 3.73 -17.07 -31.05
C PRO A 424 4.56 -17.37 -29.79
N VAL A 425 3.99 -17.10 -28.61
CA VAL A 425 4.49 -17.64 -27.34
C VAL A 425 4.17 -19.13 -27.30
N GLY A 426 5.10 -19.92 -27.81
CA GLY A 426 4.99 -21.35 -27.92
C GLY A 426 6.34 -22.00 -28.13
N GLN A 427 7.25 -21.87 -27.17
CA GLN A 427 8.32 -22.82 -26.85
C GLN A 427 9.16 -22.29 -25.68
N THR A 428 9.14 -23.01 -24.54
CA THR A 428 10.16 -22.90 -23.49
C THR A 428 11.55 -23.12 -24.09
N PRO A 429 12.48 -22.15 -24.04
CA PRO A 429 13.86 -22.41 -24.40
C PRO A 429 14.62 -22.91 -23.17
N LYS A 430 15.25 -24.06 -23.34
CA LYS A 430 16.25 -24.62 -22.43
C LYS A 430 17.32 -23.58 -22.10
N LYS A 431 17.73 -23.52 -20.83
CA LYS A 431 18.87 -22.74 -20.31
C LYS A 431 20.07 -22.79 -21.27
N LYS A 432 20.41 -21.64 -21.84
CA LYS A 432 21.78 -21.30 -22.22
C LYS A 432 22.24 -20.20 -21.27
N GLU A 433 23.31 -20.45 -20.52
CA GLU A 433 23.99 -19.44 -19.72
C GLU A 433 24.52 -18.34 -20.65
N SER A 434 23.77 -17.24 -20.77
CA SER A 434 24.28 -15.99 -21.33
C SER A 434 24.87 -15.17 -20.18
N THR A 435 26.18 -15.02 -20.14
CA THR A 435 26.89 -14.24 -19.13
C THR A 435 26.46 -12.77 -19.24
N PHE A 436 25.65 -12.29 -18.29
CA PHE A 436 25.25 -10.90 -18.22
C PHE A 436 26.45 -10.04 -17.84
N ASN A 437 26.90 -9.15 -18.74
CA ASN A 437 28.02 -8.23 -18.53
C ASN A 437 27.61 -6.82 -18.95
N LYS A 438 27.42 -5.92 -17.99
CA LYS A 438 27.19 -4.48 -18.24
C LYS A 438 28.32 -3.66 -17.65
N GLN A 439 28.76 -2.63 -18.35
CA GLN A 439 29.86 -1.77 -17.93
C GLN A 439 29.42 -0.31 -17.86
N TYR A 440 29.91 0.38 -16.83
CA TYR A 440 29.66 1.80 -16.55
C TYR A 440 30.98 2.48 -16.23
N MET A 441 31.01 3.81 -16.35
CA MET A 441 32.19 4.61 -16.08
C MET A 441 31.77 5.88 -15.34
N THR A 442 32.48 6.24 -14.28
CA THR A 442 32.29 7.52 -13.59
C THR A 442 32.86 8.67 -14.41
N ARG A 443 32.55 9.92 -14.03
CA ARG A 443 33.06 11.11 -14.72
C ARG A 443 34.59 11.23 -14.69
N VAL A 444 35.23 10.65 -13.68
CA VAL A 444 36.70 10.61 -13.53
C VAL A 444 37.34 9.35 -14.14
N GLY A 445 36.56 8.56 -14.90
CA GLY A 445 37.08 7.39 -15.61
C GLY A 445 37.12 6.09 -14.80
N PHE A 446 36.58 6.06 -13.58
CA PHE A 446 36.53 4.82 -12.80
C PHE A 446 35.50 3.85 -13.39
N LYS A 447 35.93 2.62 -13.70
CA LYS A 447 35.11 1.62 -14.40
C LYS A 447 34.38 0.71 -13.42
N VAL A 448 33.06 0.59 -13.57
CA VAL A 448 32.21 -0.33 -12.80
C VAL A 448 31.66 -1.40 -13.74
N GLN A 449 31.82 -2.67 -13.41
CA GLN A 449 31.31 -3.79 -14.21
C GLN A 449 30.31 -4.63 -13.39
N ILE A 450 29.13 -4.90 -13.95
CA ILE A 450 28.15 -5.81 -13.39
C ILE A 450 28.29 -7.14 -14.11
N LEU A 451 28.69 -8.17 -13.35
CA LEU A 451 28.97 -9.50 -13.86
C LEU A 451 28.05 -10.51 -13.16
N GLN A 452 27.41 -11.38 -13.94
CA GLN A 452 26.74 -12.56 -13.41
C GLN A 452 27.67 -13.77 -13.51
N GLY A 453 27.99 -14.39 -12.37
CA GLY A 453 28.84 -15.58 -12.35
C GLY A 453 29.39 -15.94 -10.97
N ASP A 454 30.39 -16.82 -10.98
CA ASP A 454 31.10 -17.28 -9.79
C ASP A 454 32.26 -16.33 -9.45
N ILE A 455 32.15 -15.66 -8.30
CA ILE A 455 33.14 -14.68 -7.84
C ILE A 455 34.55 -15.27 -7.71
N THR A 456 34.68 -16.58 -7.46
CA THR A 456 35.97 -17.27 -7.35
C THR A 456 36.69 -17.44 -8.69
N LYS A 457 36.00 -17.21 -9.81
CA LYS A 457 36.55 -17.32 -11.16
C LYS A 457 36.89 -15.96 -11.79
N LEU A 458 36.59 -14.86 -11.09
CA LEU A 458 36.84 -13.51 -11.59
C LEU A 458 38.33 -13.15 -11.49
N ARG A 459 38.87 -12.57 -12.57
CA ARG A 459 40.22 -12.03 -12.62
C ARG A 459 40.23 -10.60 -12.13
N VAL A 460 40.54 -10.41 -10.85
CA VAL A 460 40.57 -9.12 -10.15
C VAL A 460 41.64 -9.16 -9.06
N ASP A 461 42.09 -8.02 -8.55
CA ASP A 461 43.13 -7.99 -7.51
C ASP A 461 42.57 -8.48 -6.17
N ALA A 462 41.35 -8.06 -5.83
CA ALA A 462 40.67 -8.45 -4.59
C ALA A 462 39.22 -8.87 -4.81
N ILE A 463 38.75 -9.84 -4.01
CA ILE A 463 37.33 -10.20 -3.91
C ILE A 463 36.81 -9.97 -2.50
N VAL A 464 35.54 -9.61 -2.34
CA VAL A 464 34.92 -9.42 -1.02
C VAL A 464 34.24 -10.71 -0.54
N CYS A 465 34.53 -11.10 0.69
CA CYS A 465 33.97 -12.27 1.36
C CYS A 465 33.07 -11.85 2.53
N PRO A 466 31.74 -12.02 2.44
CA PRO A 466 30.84 -11.85 3.58
C PRO A 466 31.09 -12.91 4.65
N GLN A 467 31.29 -12.50 5.90
CA GLN A 467 31.59 -13.33 7.05
C GLN A 467 30.59 -13.09 8.21
N ASP A 468 30.61 -13.97 9.20
CA ASP A 468 30.06 -13.70 10.53
C ASP A 468 31.16 -13.11 11.44
N GLU A 469 30.78 -12.68 12.64
CA GLU A 469 31.69 -12.05 13.60
C GLU A 469 32.88 -12.95 13.99
N GLN A 470 32.78 -14.26 13.75
CA GLN A 470 33.79 -15.27 14.08
C GLN A 470 34.64 -15.70 12.87
N CYS A 471 34.40 -15.15 11.68
CA CYS A 471 35.00 -15.59 10.41
C CYS A 471 34.75 -17.07 10.09
N GLN A 472 33.61 -17.62 10.52
CA GLN A 472 33.22 -19.02 10.33
C GLN A 472 31.94 -19.15 9.48
N SER A 473 31.66 -18.14 8.66
CA SER A 473 30.42 -18.07 7.90
C SER A 473 30.26 -19.30 7.02
N ARG A 474 29.11 -19.97 7.16
CA ARG A 474 28.68 -21.07 6.30
C ARG A 474 27.91 -20.59 5.07
N GLY A 475 27.91 -19.30 4.79
CA GLY A 475 27.29 -18.71 3.61
C GLY A 475 27.90 -19.26 2.31
N MET A 476 27.11 -19.29 1.24
CA MET A 476 27.54 -19.89 -0.04
C MET A 476 28.82 -19.25 -0.60
N ILE A 477 28.94 -17.92 -0.50
CA ILE A 477 30.12 -17.18 -0.97
C ILE A 477 31.35 -17.49 -0.11
N ALA A 478 31.21 -17.45 1.23
CA ALA A 478 32.30 -17.76 2.16
C ALA A 478 32.82 -19.18 1.93
N ARG A 479 31.92 -20.17 1.79
CA ARG A 479 32.30 -21.56 1.50
C ARG A 479 32.95 -21.72 0.13
N ALA A 480 32.46 -21.02 -0.90
CA ALA A 480 33.06 -21.07 -2.23
C ALA A 480 34.50 -20.54 -2.22
N ILE A 481 34.72 -19.39 -1.58
CA ILE A 481 36.06 -18.79 -1.43
C ILE A 481 36.97 -19.70 -0.59
N GLU A 482 36.47 -20.25 0.51
CA GLU A 482 37.23 -21.16 1.36
C GLU A 482 37.62 -22.45 0.62
N ASN A 483 36.74 -22.98 -0.23
CA ASN A 483 36.98 -24.23 -0.97
C ASN A 483 38.03 -24.11 -2.08
N VAL A 484 38.18 -22.93 -2.68
CA VAL A 484 39.22 -22.69 -3.69
C VAL A 484 40.57 -22.34 -3.07
N ASN A 485 40.59 -21.99 -1.78
CA ASN A 485 41.80 -21.66 -1.05
C ASN A 485 42.35 -22.86 -0.24
N ASP A 486 43.64 -22.80 0.08
CA ASP A 486 44.36 -23.85 0.81
C ASP A 486 44.33 -23.69 2.35
N ASN A 487 44.98 -24.62 3.05
CA ASN A 487 45.06 -24.62 4.51
C ASN A 487 45.90 -23.47 5.10
N VAL A 488 46.69 -22.74 4.31
CA VAL A 488 47.40 -21.55 4.77
C VAL A 488 46.40 -20.41 4.89
N TYR A 489 45.64 -20.15 3.83
CA TYR A 489 44.57 -19.17 3.85
C TYR A 489 43.56 -19.44 4.97
N LYS A 490 43.12 -20.70 5.15
CA LYS A 490 42.19 -21.05 6.24
C LYS A 490 42.74 -20.71 7.61
N ARG A 491 44.03 -20.97 7.85
CA ARG A 491 44.71 -20.62 9.10
C ARG A 491 44.73 -19.10 9.30
N ASP A 492 45.06 -18.34 8.26
CA ASP A 492 45.07 -16.88 8.31
C ASP A 492 43.68 -16.32 8.63
N VAL A 493 42.62 -16.88 8.01
CA VAL A 493 41.22 -16.50 8.31
C VAL A 493 40.82 -16.85 9.74
N THR A 494 41.12 -18.05 10.22
CA THR A 494 40.84 -18.42 11.62
C THR A 494 41.68 -17.63 12.63
N GLY A 495 42.85 -17.13 12.20
CA GLY A 495 43.72 -16.26 13.00
C GLY A 495 43.23 -14.82 13.07
N MET A 496 42.30 -14.41 12.19
CA MET A 496 41.60 -13.14 12.32
C MET A 496 40.74 -13.19 13.59
N LYS A 497 41.18 -12.50 14.65
CA LYS A 497 40.36 -12.23 15.84
C LYS A 497 39.04 -11.58 15.41
N MET A 498 37.98 -11.74 16.21
CA MET A 498 36.60 -11.35 15.88
C MET A 498 36.51 -10.05 15.07
N ILE A 499 35.94 -10.13 13.87
CA ILE A 499 35.71 -8.96 13.00
C ILE A 499 34.43 -8.29 13.47
N GLN A 500 34.48 -7.00 13.75
CA GLN A 500 33.29 -6.26 14.14
C GLN A 500 32.36 -6.04 12.95
N LYS A 501 31.09 -5.78 13.25
CA LYS A 501 30.09 -5.42 12.24
C LYS A 501 30.58 -4.21 11.41
N CYS A 502 30.44 -4.30 10.09
CA CYS A 502 30.90 -3.33 9.08
C CYS A 502 32.44 -3.16 8.97
N GLU A 503 33.24 -3.88 9.77
CA GLU A 503 34.69 -3.87 9.65
C GLU A 503 35.12 -4.71 8.42
N VAL A 504 36.26 -4.35 7.83
CA VAL A 504 36.86 -5.05 6.69
C VAL A 504 38.29 -5.44 7.03
N ARG A 505 38.64 -6.70 6.82
CA ARG A 505 40.00 -7.23 6.99
C ARG A 505 40.49 -7.83 5.68
N LEU A 506 41.74 -7.56 5.35
CA LEU A 506 42.38 -8.09 4.16
C LEU A 506 43.19 -9.33 4.49
N CYS A 507 42.99 -10.38 3.70
CA CYS A 507 43.84 -11.57 3.67
C CYS A 507 44.36 -11.86 2.28
N LYS A 508 45.50 -12.53 2.21
CA LYS A 508 46.09 -12.96 0.95
C LYS A 508 45.50 -14.31 0.54
N ALA A 509 45.02 -14.40 -0.69
CA ALA A 509 44.54 -15.65 -1.25
C ALA A 509 45.69 -16.63 -1.47
N SER A 510 45.44 -17.93 -1.31
CA SER A 510 46.38 -19.01 -1.55
C SER A 510 45.64 -20.25 -2.04
N PRO A 511 46.06 -20.91 -3.13
CA PRO A 511 47.37 -20.80 -3.79
C PRO A 511 47.49 -19.62 -4.77
N LYS A 512 48.73 -19.25 -5.13
CA LYS A 512 49.06 -18.17 -6.09
C LYS A 512 48.43 -18.35 -7.49
N THR A 513 47.87 -19.51 -7.80
CA THR A 513 47.21 -19.81 -9.08
C THR A 513 45.78 -19.29 -9.17
N LEU A 514 45.21 -18.79 -8.06
CA LEU A 514 43.88 -18.20 -8.06
C LEU A 514 43.84 -16.93 -8.93
N PRO A 515 42.68 -16.62 -9.55
CA PRO A 515 42.55 -15.46 -10.42
C PRO A 515 42.49 -14.12 -9.64
N PHE A 516 42.67 -14.16 -8.32
CA PHE A 516 42.70 -12.99 -7.44
C PHE A 516 43.79 -13.15 -6.37
N THR A 517 44.32 -12.01 -5.90
CA THR A 517 45.45 -11.97 -4.95
C THR A 517 44.97 -11.81 -3.51
N TYR A 518 43.88 -11.07 -3.30
CA TYR A 518 43.39 -10.69 -1.98
C TYR A 518 41.92 -11.08 -1.77
N VAL A 519 41.58 -11.34 -0.52
CA VAL A 519 40.20 -11.51 -0.04
C VAL A 519 39.94 -10.49 1.05
N LEU A 520 38.92 -9.65 0.86
CA LEU A 520 38.44 -8.67 1.82
C LEU A 520 37.29 -9.27 2.63
N HIS A 521 37.59 -9.75 3.83
CA HIS A 521 36.61 -10.31 4.76
C HIS A 521 35.86 -9.18 5.47
N THR A 522 34.53 -9.24 5.47
CA THR A 522 33.72 -8.24 6.16
C THR A 522 32.47 -8.87 6.77
N VAL A 523 31.98 -8.28 7.86
CA VAL A 523 30.71 -8.66 8.48
C VAL A 523 29.65 -7.63 8.08
N PRO A 524 28.93 -7.81 6.95
CA PRO A 524 27.93 -6.85 6.52
C PRO A 524 26.72 -6.87 7.47
N PRO A 525 25.91 -5.79 7.51
CA PRO A 525 24.63 -5.85 8.20
C PRO A 525 23.74 -6.93 7.58
N ARG A 526 22.95 -7.60 8.43
CA ARG A 526 21.98 -8.60 7.98
C ARG A 526 20.67 -7.92 7.62
N PHE A 527 20.10 -8.27 6.47
CA PHE A 527 18.76 -7.84 6.13
C PHE A 527 17.73 -8.78 6.77
N ASP A 528 17.07 -8.30 7.81
CA ASP A 528 16.09 -9.05 8.60
C ASP A 528 14.67 -8.45 8.50
N LYS A 529 13.70 -9.06 9.18
CA LYS A 529 12.31 -8.56 9.21
C LYS A 529 12.16 -7.13 9.73
N ASN A 530 13.09 -6.67 10.58
CA ASN A 530 13.09 -5.29 11.08
C ASN A 530 13.61 -4.33 10.01
N SER A 531 14.66 -4.73 9.31
CA SER A 531 15.24 -4.00 8.17
C SER A 531 14.25 -3.89 7.01
N ALA A 532 13.42 -4.92 6.79
CA ALA A 532 12.33 -4.89 5.80
C ALA A 532 11.23 -3.86 6.15
N LYS A 533 10.94 -3.66 7.44
CA LYS A 533 9.97 -2.67 7.92
C LYS A 533 10.53 -1.25 7.96
N ASN A 534 11.84 -1.11 8.25
CA ASN A 534 12.55 0.16 8.25
C ASN A 534 14.01 -0.07 7.87
N SER A 535 14.33 0.29 6.63
CA SER A 535 15.66 0.04 6.06
C SER A 535 16.71 1.07 6.47
N SER A 536 16.38 2.13 7.23
CA SER A 536 17.29 3.25 7.49
C SER A 536 18.57 2.84 8.23
N LYS A 537 18.43 2.03 9.30
CA LYS A 537 19.57 1.51 10.06
C LYS A 537 20.43 0.58 9.20
N PHE A 538 19.77 -0.34 8.49
CA PHE A 538 20.42 -1.27 7.58
C PHE A 538 21.20 -0.54 6.46
N LYS A 539 20.58 0.45 5.81
CA LYS A 539 21.19 1.30 4.77
C LYS A 539 22.45 1.99 5.29
N ARG A 540 22.39 2.58 6.49
CA ARG A 540 23.54 3.24 7.11
C ARG A 540 24.68 2.27 7.39
N GLU A 541 24.39 1.10 7.94
CA GLU A 541 25.40 0.07 8.21
C GLU A 541 26.00 -0.50 6.90
N LEU A 542 25.18 -0.66 5.86
CA LEU A 542 25.62 -1.14 4.55
C LEU A 542 26.51 -0.09 3.89
N GLN A 543 26.16 1.18 4.02
CA GLN A 543 26.97 2.31 3.56
C GLN A 543 28.35 2.31 4.22
N ILE A 544 28.41 2.15 5.55
CA ILE A 544 29.69 2.05 6.28
C ILE A 544 30.50 0.85 5.79
N THR A 545 29.85 -0.30 5.57
CA THR A 545 30.53 -1.51 5.08
C THR A 545 31.17 -1.27 3.70
N ILE A 546 30.40 -0.74 2.74
CA ILE A 546 30.90 -0.46 1.39
C ILE A 546 31.99 0.62 1.41
N HIS A 547 31.81 1.66 2.22
CA HIS A 547 32.81 2.70 2.42
C HIS A 547 34.16 2.11 2.89
N ASN A 548 34.12 1.25 3.91
CA ASN A 548 35.33 0.61 4.45
C ASN A 548 36.00 -0.32 3.42
N ILE A 549 35.23 -1.01 2.58
CA ILE A 549 35.78 -1.83 1.49
C ILE A 549 36.56 -0.94 0.52
N ILE A 550 35.97 0.17 0.09
CA ILE A 550 36.60 1.10 -0.86
C ILE A 550 37.85 1.73 -0.25
N MET A 551 37.77 2.23 0.98
CA MET A 551 38.89 2.87 1.67
C MET A 551 40.08 1.91 1.83
N LEU A 552 39.85 0.71 2.36
CA LEU A 552 40.93 -0.28 2.55
C LEU A 552 41.55 -0.73 1.22
N SER A 553 40.76 -0.77 0.15
CA SER A 553 41.26 -1.06 -1.19
C SER A 553 42.12 0.07 -1.73
N ASN A 554 41.74 1.32 -1.49
CA ASN A 554 42.44 2.52 -1.94
C ASN A 554 43.75 2.79 -1.17
N ASP A 555 43.83 2.36 0.09
CA ASP A 555 45.05 2.46 0.91
C ASP A 555 46.20 1.57 0.39
N ARG A 556 45.92 0.70 -0.60
CA ARG A 556 46.88 -0.25 -1.17
C ARG A 556 47.14 0.02 -2.65
N GLN A 557 48.40 0.25 -3.00
CA GLN A 557 48.83 0.49 -4.39
C GLN A 557 48.71 -0.74 -5.30
N ASP A 558 48.65 -1.95 -4.72
CA ASP A 558 48.56 -3.22 -5.44
C ASP A 558 47.11 -3.73 -5.61
N ILE A 559 46.11 -2.91 -5.29
CA ILE A 559 44.70 -3.19 -5.55
C ILE A 559 44.14 -2.11 -6.49
N SER A 560 43.87 -2.50 -7.73
CA SER A 560 43.24 -1.65 -8.75
C SER A 560 41.81 -2.11 -9.10
N THR A 561 41.50 -3.38 -8.82
CA THR A 561 40.21 -3.99 -9.14
C THR A 561 39.67 -4.80 -7.97
N VAL A 562 38.41 -4.56 -7.62
CA VAL A 562 37.72 -5.23 -6.51
C VAL A 562 36.39 -5.79 -6.99
N ALA A 563 36.13 -7.07 -6.75
CA ALA A 563 34.82 -7.67 -6.97
C ALA A 563 34.02 -7.70 -5.66
N VAL A 564 32.85 -7.04 -5.65
CA VAL A 564 31.94 -6.98 -4.50
C VAL A 564 30.68 -7.76 -4.82
N PRO A 565 30.35 -8.85 -4.09
CA PRO A 565 29.06 -9.52 -4.25
C PRO A 565 27.94 -8.70 -3.61
N VAL A 566 26.68 -9.08 -3.85
CA VAL A 566 25.55 -8.49 -3.10
C VAL A 566 25.72 -8.86 -1.62
N LEU A 567 25.87 -7.84 -0.78
CA LEU A 567 26.08 -7.99 0.66
C LEU A 567 24.75 -7.96 1.42
N GLY A 568 24.73 -8.57 2.61
CA GLY A 568 23.60 -8.51 3.54
C GLY A 568 22.54 -9.60 3.37
N ILE A 569 22.94 -10.79 2.93
CA ILE A 569 22.08 -11.99 2.84
C ILE A 569 21.79 -12.52 4.26
N GLY A 570 20.52 -12.63 4.63
CA GLY A 570 20.08 -13.15 5.93
C GLY A 570 19.96 -14.68 5.96
N THR A 571 20.03 -15.28 7.16
CA THR A 571 19.81 -16.73 7.38
C THR A 571 18.34 -17.13 7.35
N ASP A 572 17.43 -16.16 7.41
CA ASP A 572 15.97 -16.36 7.39
C ASP A 572 15.39 -16.40 5.95
N GLY A 573 16.25 -16.45 4.94
CA GLY A 573 15.84 -16.40 3.52
C GLY A 573 15.47 -15.01 3.01
N LEU A 574 15.68 -13.96 3.81
CA LEU A 574 15.56 -12.57 3.38
C LEU A 574 16.90 -12.10 2.81
N GLU A 575 16.89 -11.70 1.54
CA GLU A 575 18.04 -11.10 0.87
C GLU A 575 17.95 -9.58 0.92
N THR A 576 19.11 -8.92 0.93
CA THR A 576 19.14 -7.46 0.75
C THR A 576 18.50 -7.11 -0.59
N PRO A 577 17.48 -6.24 -0.63
CA PRO A 577 16.87 -5.82 -1.89
C PRO A 577 17.94 -5.22 -2.80
N TYR A 578 18.01 -5.69 -4.06
CA TYR A 578 19.07 -5.27 -4.98
C TYR A 578 19.13 -3.76 -5.18
N ALA A 579 18.00 -3.06 -5.12
CA ALA A 579 17.96 -1.60 -5.17
C ALA A 579 18.65 -0.91 -4.00
N ILE A 580 18.44 -1.41 -2.78
CA ILE A 580 19.09 -0.86 -1.60
C ILE A 580 20.60 -1.08 -1.73
N PHE A 581 21.02 -2.27 -2.13
CA PHE A 581 22.43 -2.55 -2.35
C PHE A 581 23.02 -1.68 -3.48
N SER A 582 22.35 -1.60 -4.64
CA SER A 582 22.87 -0.87 -5.81
C SER A 582 22.93 0.64 -5.57
N SER A 583 21.94 1.22 -4.89
CA SER A 583 21.92 2.65 -4.55
C SER A 583 23.03 3.01 -3.58
N VAL A 584 23.23 2.22 -2.52
CA VAL A 584 24.29 2.44 -1.53
C VAL A 584 25.68 2.23 -2.17
N LEU A 585 25.84 1.18 -2.98
CA LEU A 585 27.09 0.93 -3.71
C LEU A 585 27.42 2.06 -4.69
N ALA A 586 26.46 2.50 -5.50
CA ALA A 586 26.66 3.58 -6.46
C ALA A 586 27.00 4.90 -5.76
N ALA A 587 26.31 5.24 -4.67
CA ALA A 587 26.57 6.45 -3.90
C ALA A 587 27.99 6.48 -3.32
N GLU A 588 28.47 5.36 -2.74
CA GLU A 588 29.82 5.30 -2.19
C GLU A 588 30.90 5.29 -3.28
N ILE A 589 30.68 4.63 -4.43
CA ILE A 589 31.60 4.73 -5.58
C ILE A 589 31.69 6.17 -6.09
N ILE A 590 30.55 6.86 -6.26
CA ILE A 590 30.52 8.26 -6.70
C ILE A 590 31.25 9.16 -5.70
N LYS A 591 31.00 8.98 -4.40
CA LYS A 591 31.64 9.75 -3.34
C LYS A 591 33.16 9.56 -3.32
N ALA A 592 33.63 8.31 -3.41
CA ALA A 592 35.06 8.01 -3.46
C ALA A 592 35.73 8.62 -4.68
N THR A 593 35.06 8.54 -5.84
CA THR A 593 35.58 9.06 -7.11
C THR A 593 35.46 10.57 -7.29
N GLN A 594 34.70 11.27 -6.44
CA GLN A 594 34.68 12.74 -6.36
C GLN A 594 35.70 13.32 -5.38
N SER A 595 36.17 12.49 -4.44
CA SER A 595 37.15 12.88 -3.41
C SER A 595 38.60 12.61 -3.86
N SER A 596 38.76 12.02 -5.04
CA SER A 596 40.02 11.74 -5.75
C SER A 596 40.19 12.76 -6.86
#